data_AF-A0AAU9FPR8-F1
#
_entry.id   AF-A0AAU9FPR8-F1
#
_cell.length_a   1.000
_cell.length_b   1.000
_cell.length_c   1.000
_cell.angle_alpha   90.00
_cell.angle_beta   90.00
_cell.angle_gamma   90.00
#
_symmetry.space_group_name_H-M   'P 1'
#
loop_
_entity.id
_entity.type
_entity.pdbx_description
1 polymer ?
#
loop_
_entity_poly.entity_id
_entity_poly.type
_entity_poly.pdbx_seq_one_letter_code
_entity_poly.pdbx_strand_id
1 'polypeptide(L)'
;MSNVESSSSAAQQPPTSTLPMLGDNQVMQASTSASSTSNSNSNSTSSGNGGGGGNNVVGVPLDTQISGEPPSKKPCLDANAASSSSGGALSCAAAASGTHEKLAYRISTALCCAVCLDLPKTAMYQCQMGHLMCAACFTHLLADGRLRDQIATCPNCRVEISKSTASRNLAVEKAASELPSECQFCNKEFPYKSLERHEQHECQERPTKCKYHRIGCQWRGPYHETTEHERNCSHPKKSGYEVMAALEAHDLKIKEEKKMFNTLIDLLSYEKIIFNDLQMKPYRTDEYVHKLFYETARFSAFNQQWVVKARINNSQRDPHQTNERTITYQLILKTKTSTPMSIHFFALKGPFSDMKVSTQIYKHEFTETNTESDYYVLPLPDGIGGSGSSECNRMLANKGINFRLLMFLLNK
;
A
#
# COMPACT_ATOMS: atom_id res chain seq x y z
N MET A 1 76.02 37.75 16.41
CA MET A 1 75.43 39.11 16.31
C MET A 1 75.51 39.55 14.86
N SER A 2 74.41 39.58 14.11
CA SER A 2 74.29 40.31 12.84
C SER A 2 72.87 40.20 12.27
N ASN A 3 72.39 41.33 11.76
CA ASN A 3 71.01 41.66 11.40
C ASN A 3 70.39 40.91 10.19
N VAL A 4 69.04 40.82 10.23
CA VAL A 4 68.05 41.18 9.18
C VAL A 4 68.27 40.68 7.74
N GLU A 5 67.28 39.95 7.20
CA GLU A 5 66.48 40.41 6.05
C GLU A 5 65.19 39.60 5.86
N SER A 6 64.21 40.20 5.17
CA SER A 6 62.87 39.64 4.92
C SER A 6 62.61 39.51 3.43
N SER A 7 62.01 38.40 2.95
CA SER A 7 61.12 38.45 1.77
C SER A 7 60.33 37.16 1.53
N SER A 8 59.17 37.38 0.90
CA SER A 8 58.10 36.46 0.52
C SER A 8 58.45 35.34 -0.47
N SER A 9 57.64 34.26 -0.46
CA SER A 9 57.34 33.49 -1.67
C SER A 9 55.92 32.90 -1.64
N ALA A 10 55.30 32.86 -2.82
CA ALA A 10 53.87 32.72 -3.09
C ALA A 10 53.13 31.49 -2.53
N ALA A 11 51.88 31.71 -2.11
CA ALA A 11 50.87 30.66 -1.98
C ALA A 11 49.97 30.63 -3.24
N GLN A 12 49.94 29.52 -3.97
CA GLN A 12 49.07 29.34 -5.14
C GLN A 12 47.65 28.92 -4.72
N GLN A 13 46.64 29.55 -5.30
CA GLN A 13 45.23 29.16 -5.15
C GLN A 13 44.92 27.92 -6.02
N PRO A 14 44.14 26.94 -5.52
CA PRO A 14 43.48 25.95 -6.37
C PRO A 14 42.26 26.56 -7.09
N PRO A 15 41.85 26.02 -8.25
CA PRO A 15 40.98 26.72 -9.20
C PRO A 15 39.49 26.72 -8.85
N THR A 16 38.80 27.76 -9.32
CA THR A 16 37.34 27.92 -9.28
C THR A 16 36.64 26.92 -10.20
N SER A 17 35.69 26.13 -9.67
CA SER A 17 34.72 25.37 -10.47
C SER A 17 33.31 25.91 -10.28
N THR A 18 32.79 26.52 -11.35
CA THR A 18 31.48 27.17 -11.38
C THR A 18 30.36 26.13 -11.44
N LEU A 19 29.58 25.98 -10.35
CA LEU A 19 28.37 25.15 -10.34
C LEU A 19 27.18 25.95 -10.90
N PRO A 20 26.53 25.52 -12.01
CA PRO A 20 25.32 26.16 -12.49
C PRO A 20 24.11 25.81 -11.60
N MET A 21 23.32 26.84 -11.27
CA MET A 21 22.02 26.68 -10.62
C MET A 21 21.02 26.05 -11.61
N LEU A 22 20.48 24.87 -11.28
CA LEU A 22 19.37 24.27 -12.00
C LEU A 22 18.03 24.69 -11.39
N GLY A 23 17.19 25.33 -12.20
CA GLY A 23 15.82 25.70 -11.85
C GLY A 23 14.80 24.59 -12.17
N ASP A 24 13.60 24.75 -11.63
CA ASP A 24 12.51 23.76 -11.70
C ASP A 24 11.83 23.60 -13.07
N ASN A 25 11.14 22.46 -13.19
CA ASN A 25 10.04 22.15 -14.13
C ASN A 25 10.34 22.03 -15.64
N GLN A 26 10.35 20.78 -16.11
CA GLN A 26 9.43 20.41 -17.19
C GLN A 26 8.91 18.96 -17.05
N VAL A 27 7.61 18.81 -17.25
CA VAL A 27 6.88 17.53 -17.25
C VAL A 27 7.05 16.84 -18.60
N MET A 28 7.42 15.56 -18.61
CA MET A 28 7.20 14.70 -19.78
C MET A 28 6.45 13.42 -19.42
N GLN A 29 5.49 13.08 -20.27
CA GLN A 29 4.55 11.98 -20.10
C GLN A 29 5.21 10.64 -20.46
N ALA A 30 5.08 9.64 -19.59
CA ALA A 30 5.36 8.26 -19.93
C ALA A 30 4.06 7.57 -20.39
N SER A 31 3.90 7.45 -21.72
CA SER A 31 2.76 6.77 -22.34
C SER A 31 2.90 5.25 -22.27
N THR A 32 2.16 4.60 -21.36
CA THR A 32 2.08 3.13 -21.26
C THR A 32 1.06 2.56 -22.25
N SER A 33 1.50 2.24 -23.48
CA SER A 33 0.69 1.51 -24.46
C SER A 33 0.89 0.00 -24.32
N ALA A 34 0.01 -0.65 -23.53
CA ALA A 34 -0.07 -2.11 -23.43
C ALA A 34 -1.22 -2.64 -24.31
N SER A 35 -0.88 -3.07 -25.53
CA SER A 35 -1.84 -3.63 -26.49
C SER A 35 -1.78 -5.15 -26.48
N SER A 36 -2.67 -5.81 -25.75
CA SER A 36 -2.79 -7.27 -25.74
C SER A 36 -3.72 -7.75 -26.86
N THR A 37 -3.20 -7.93 -28.06
CA THR A 37 -3.96 -8.51 -29.18
C THR A 37 -3.98 -10.03 -29.08
N SER A 38 -5.15 -10.59 -28.71
CA SER A 38 -5.40 -12.03 -28.79
C SER A 38 -5.42 -12.47 -30.25
N ASN A 39 -4.58 -13.44 -30.64
CA ASN A 39 -4.69 -14.08 -31.95
C ASN A 39 -4.74 -15.60 -31.79
N SER A 40 -5.89 -16.17 -32.11
CA SER A 40 -6.11 -17.61 -32.14
C SER A 40 -5.41 -18.19 -33.36
N ASN A 41 -4.72 -19.32 -33.22
CA ASN A 41 -4.48 -20.19 -34.36
C ASN A 41 -4.46 -21.66 -33.95
N SER A 42 -5.39 -22.41 -34.52
CA SER A 42 -5.52 -23.85 -34.41
C SER A 42 -4.59 -24.54 -35.41
N ASN A 43 -3.90 -25.61 -35.00
CA ASN A 43 -3.78 -26.75 -35.90
C ASN A 43 -3.63 -28.09 -35.16
N SER A 44 -4.03 -29.17 -35.83
CA SER A 44 -4.32 -30.48 -35.27
C SER A 44 -3.26 -31.55 -35.61
N THR A 45 -3.15 -32.57 -34.75
CA THR A 45 -2.81 -34.00 -34.99
C THR A 45 -2.24 -34.63 -33.69
N SER A 46 -2.37 -35.93 -33.37
CA SER A 46 -3.38 -36.95 -33.70
C SER A 46 -3.12 -38.22 -32.86
N SER A 47 -4.17 -39.02 -32.62
CA SER A 47 -4.12 -40.47 -32.33
C SER A 47 -3.72 -40.98 -30.92
N GLY A 48 -4.63 -41.77 -30.33
CA GLY A 48 -4.43 -42.58 -29.12
C GLY A 48 -5.71 -43.38 -28.80
N ASN A 49 -5.67 -44.70 -28.99
CA ASN A 49 -6.85 -45.56 -29.16
C ASN A 49 -7.33 -46.23 -27.83
N GLY A 50 -8.61 -46.62 -27.74
CA GLY A 50 -9.00 -47.81 -26.94
C GLY A 50 -10.24 -47.79 -26.02
N GLY A 51 -11.35 -48.41 -26.48
CA GLY A 51 -12.01 -49.50 -25.72
C GLY A 51 -13.27 -49.26 -24.85
N GLY A 52 -14.45 -49.62 -25.39
CA GLY A 52 -15.24 -50.76 -24.84
C GLY A 52 -16.51 -50.54 -23.98
N GLY A 53 -17.69 -50.72 -24.60
CA GLY A 53 -18.97 -51.17 -23.97
C GLY A 53 -19.87 -50.08 -23.32
N GLY A 54 -21.21 -50.15 -23.38
CA GLY A 54 -22.12 -51.01 -24.15
C GLY A 54 -23.49 -51.26 -23.48
N ASN A 55 -24.59 -50.66 -23.98
CA ASN A 55 -25.94 -51.27 -24.22
C ASN A 55 -27.15 -50.29 -24.15
N ASN A 56 -28.09 -50.50 -25.10
CA ASN A 56 -29.55 -50.18 -25.15
C ASN A 56 -29.99 -48.69 -25.08
N VAL A 57 -30.67 -48.04 -26.06
CA VAL A 57 -31.82 -48.41 -26.95
C VAL A 57 -33.11 -48.62 -26.12
N VAL A 58 -34.30 -48.03 -26.35
CA VAL A 58 -35.07 -47.43 -27.48
C VAL A 58 -35.47 -45.96 -27.11
N GLY A 59 -35.90 -45.00 -27.96
CA GLY A 59 -36.13 -44.86 -29.41
C GLY A 59 -36.95 -43.58 -29.72
N VAL A 60 -37.48 -43.40 -30.96
CA VAL A 60 -38.24 -42.22 -31.45
C VAL A 60 -39.35 -42.67 -32.44
N PRO A 61 -40.39 -41.87 -32.72
CA PRO A 61 -40.61 -41.47 -34.12
C PRO A 61 -41.02 -39.99 -34.35
N LEU A 62 -40.74 -39.54 -35.58
CA LEU A 62 -41.06 -38.23 -36.18
C LEU A 62 -42.37 -38.36 -37.01
N ASP A 63 -43.22 -37.33 -37.12
CA ASP A 63 -43.50 -36.44 -38.27
C ASP A 63 -44.91 -35.82 -37.98
N THR A 64 -45.39 -34.67 -38.49
CA THR A 64 -45.39 -34.11 -39.85
C THR A 64 -45.69 -32.58 -39.80
N GLN A 65 -45.39 -31.85 -40.89
CA GLN A 65 -45.61 -30.40 -41.09
C GLN A 65 -47.10 -30.01 -41.30
N ILE A 66 -47.42 -28.69 -41.20
CA ILE A 66 -48.04 -27.85 -42.29
C ILE A 66 -48.29 -26.38 -41.86
N SER A 67 -47.69 -25.46 -42.63
CA SER A 67 -47.91 -24.01 -42.91
C SER A 67 -48.77 -23.05 -42.04
N GLY A 68 -48.28 -21.81 -41.88
CA GLY A 68 -49.09 -20.60 -41.67
C GLY A 68 -48.28 -19.36 -41.25
N GLU A 69 -48.11 -18.36 -42.14
CA GLU A 69 -47.30 -17.13 -41.93
C GLU A 69 -48.18 -15.84 -42.06
N PRO A 70 -47.64 -14.60 -42.09
CA PRO A 70 -47.71 -13.51 -41.07
C PRO A 70 -48.83 -12.46 -41.38
N PRO A 71 -48.81 -11.11 -41.07
CA PRO A 71 -47.82 -10.25 -40.38
C PRO A 71 -48.29 -9.09 -39.45
N SER A 72 -47.31 -8.57 -38.69
CA SER A 72 -46.95 -7.16 -38.38
C SER A 72 -47.98 -6.01 -38.34
N LYS A 73 -47.87 -5.16 -37.29
CA LYS A 73 -47.74 -3.68 -37.41
C LYS A 73 -47.34 -2.96 -36.09
N LYS A 74 -46.31 -2.11 -36.20
CA LYS A 74 -46.05 -0.87 -35.40
C LYS A 74 -46.69 0.32 -36.18
N PRO A 75 -46.98 1.52 -35.62
CA PRO A 75 -45.94 2.51 -35.27
C PRO A 75 -46.28 3.55 -34.14
N CYS A 76 -45.51 4.64 -34.12
CA CYS A 76 -45.21 5.59 -33.03
C CYS A 76 -46.04 6.90 -32.98
N LEU A 77 -45.87 7.66 -31.86
CA LEU A 77 -45.93 9.15 -31.70
C LEU A 77 -47.31 9.84 -31.93
N ASP A 78 -47.66 11.04 -31.44
CA ASP A 78 -46.90 12.25 -31.04
C ASP A 78 -47.60 13.14 -29.96
N ALA A 79 -47.09 14.35 -29.66
CA ALA A 79 -47.45 15.24 -28.53
C ALA A 79 -48.47 16.39 -28.79
N ASN A 80 -49.02 17.00 -27.70
CA ASN A 80 -49.46 18.43 -27.51
C ASN A 80 -50.42 18.58 -26.29
N ALA A 81 -50.67 19.74 -25.63
CA ALA A 81 -50.02 21.07 -25.58
C ALA A 81 -50.47 21.87 -24.32
N ALA A 82 -49.79 23.01 -24.09
CA ALA A 82 -49.79 23.89 -22.92
C ALA A 82 -51.11 24.59 -22.45
N SER A 83 -51.10 25.10 -21.21
CA SER A 83 -51.39 26.52 -20.92
C SER A 83 -50.85 26.95 -19.54
N SER A 84 -50.72 28.27 -19.31
CA SER A 84 -49.76 28.87 -18.37
C SER A 84 -50.40 29.77 -17.30
N SER A 85 -49.72 29.91 -16.15
CA SER A 85 -49.77 31.12 -15.32
C SER A 85 -48.43 31.36 -14.60
N SER A 86 -48.15 32.61 -14.25
CA SER A 86 -46.80 33.14 -14.03
C SER A 86 -46.52 33.55 -12.58
N GLY A 87 -45.30 33.26 -12.10
CA GLY A 87 -44.75 33.82 -10.87
C GLY A 87 -43.93 32.81 -10.05
N GLY A 88 -42.63 33.10 -9.81
CA GLY A 88 -41.82 32.33 -8.85
C GLY A 88 -40.55 31.65 -9.38
N ALA A 89 -39.83 32.22 -10.35
CA ALA A 89 -38.60 31.65 -10.94
C ALA A 89 -37.36 31.61 -10.00
N LEU A 90 -37.55 31.63 -8.67
CA LEU A 90 -36.48 31.67 -7.65
C LEU A 90 -36.52 30.48 -6.67
N SER A 91 -37.59 29.66 -6.64
CA SER A 91 -37.70 28.51 -5.72
C SER A 91 -37.35 27.15 -6.34
N CYS A 92 -37.45 27.01 -7.67
CA CYS A 92 -37.29 25.73 -8.36
C CYS A 92 -35.86 25.16 -8.26
N ALA A 93 -34.84 26.02 -8.31
CA ALA A 93 -33.44 25.60 -8.23
C ALA A 93 -33.08 25.05 -6.83
N ALA A 94 -33.59 25.67 -5.76
CA ALA A 94 -33.38 25.22 -4.39
C ALA A 94 -34.07 23.86 -4.13
N ALA A 95 -35.28 23.66 -4.66
CA ALA A 95 -35.98 22.38 -4.57
C ALA A 95 -35.24 21.27 -5.34
N ALA A 96 -34.69 21.56 -6.52
CA ALA A 96 -33.89 20.63 -7.29
C ALA A 96 -32.57 20.26 -6.57
N SER A 97 -31.82 21.26 -6.08
CA SER A 97 -30.58 21.03 -5.30
C SER A 97 -30.83 20.14 -4.09
N GLY A 98 -31.84 20.47 -3.28
CA GLY A 98 -32.22 19.71 -2.10
C GLY A 98 -32.77 18.30 -2.38
N THR A 99 -33.13 17.96 -3.63
CA THR A 99 -33.44 16.57 -4.04
C THR A 99 -32.21 15.82 -4.52
N HIS A 100 -31.25 16.51 -5.16
CA HIS A 100 -29.98 15.94 -5.58
C HIS A 100 -29.07 15.62 -4.39
N GLU A 101 -28.96 16.53 -3.41
CA GLU A 101 -28.26 16.32 -2.13
C GLU A 101 -28.84 15.11 -1.37
N LYS A 102 -30.17 15.01 -1.27
CA LYS A 102 -30.87 13.85 -0.68
C LYS A 102 -30.67 12.56 -1.45
N LEU A 103 -30.37 12.61 -2.75
CA LEU A 103 -30.01 11.42 -3.53
C LEU A 103 -28.54 11.04 -3.29
N ALA A 104 -27.61 11.98 -3.38
CA ALA A 104 -26.19 11.77 -3.12
C ALA A 104 -25.95 11.18 -1.72
N TYR A 105 -26.61 11.73 -0.69
CA TYR A 105 -26.55 11.20 0.67
C TYR A 105 -27.05 9.75 0.77
N ARG A 106 -28.21 9.43 0.17
CA ARG A 106 -28.76 8.06 0.17
C ARG A 106 -27.88 7.07 -0.59
N ILE A 107 -27.28 7.49 -1.71
CA ILE A 107 -26.32 6.67 -2.45
C ILE A 107 -25.07 6.46 -1.60
N SER A 108 -24.54 7.50 -0.95
CA SER A 108 -23.39 7.38 -0.05
C SER A 108 -23.66 6.33 1.03
N THR A 109 -24.78 6.42 1.74
CA THR A 109 -25.19 5.43 2.76
C THR A 109 -25.33 4.02 2.20
N ALA A 110 -25.86 3.85 0.98
CA ALA A 110 -26.01 2.54 0.34
C ALA A 110 -24.70 1.92 -0.15
N LEU A 111 -23.67 2.74 -0.41
CA LEU A 111 -22.34 2.31 -0.85
C LEU A 111 -21.33 2.16 0.30
N CYS A 112 -21.71 2.49 1.54
CA CYS A 112 -20.87 2.32 2.73
C CYS A 112 -20.43 0.86 2.95
N CYS A 113 -19.28 0.69 3.56
CA CYS A 113 -18.80 -0.63 3.98
C CYS A 113 -19.67 -1.19 5.12
N ALA A 114 -20.15 -2.43 5.00
CA ALA A 114 -20.94 -3.11 6.03
C ALA A 114 -20.19 -3.42 7.36
N VAL A 115 -18.93 -2.99 7.50
CA VAL A 115 -18.11 -3.20 8.71
C VAL A 115 -17.79 -1.89 9.40
N CYS A 116 -17.14 -0.94 8.72
CA CYS A 116 -16.81 0.37 9.31
C CYS A 116 -17.88 1.44 9.11
N LEU A 117 -18.91 1.17 8.28
CA LEU A 117 -19.99 2.09 7.91
C LEU A 117 -19.55 3.35 7.15
N ASP A 118 -18.26 3.49 6.82
CA ASP A 118 -17.72 4.58 6.01
C ASP A 118 -17.92 4.36 4.50
N LEU A 119 -17.98 5.48 3.77
CA LEU A 119 -17.84 5.49 2.32
C LEU A 119 -16.36 5.17 1.95
N PRO A 120 -16.12 4.21 1.04
CA PRO A 120 -14.78 3.69 0.79
C PRO A 120 -13.89 4.66 -0.01
N LYS A 121 -12.72 4.95 0.56
CA LYS A 121 -11.60 5.64 -0.11
C LYS A 121 -10.72 4.70 -0.96
N THR A 122 -11.01 3.40 -0.95
CA THR A 122 -10.17 2.32 -1.51
C THR A 122 -11.00 1.32 -2.31
N ALA A 123 -10.35 0.28 -2.84
CA ALA A 123 -11.04 -0.84 -3.49
C ALA A 123 -12.17 -1.43 -2.63
N MET A 124 -13.22 -1.92 -3.30
CA MET A 124 -14.43 -2.46 -2.70
C MET A 124 -14.66 -3.92 -3.11
N TYR A 125 -14.98 -4.74 -2.13
CA TYR A 125 -15.27 -6.16 -2.29
C TYR A 125 -16.74 -6.45 -2.00
N GLN A 126 -17.32 -7.33 -2.79
CA GLN A 126 -18.70 -7.76 -2.68
C GLN A 126 -18.74 -9.27 -2.42
N CYS A 127 -19.45 -9.70 -1.37
CA CYS A 127 -19.71 -11.13 -1.15
C CYS A 127 -20.72 -11.66 -2.20
N GLN A 128 -20.84 -12.99 -2.31
CA GLN A 128 -21.75 -13.63 -3.28
C GLN A 128 -23.22 -13.19 -3.13
N MET A 129 -23.65 -12.80 -1.91
CA MET A 129 -25.00 -12.31 -1.63
C MET A 129 -25.14 -10.77 -1.74
N GLY A 130 -24.14 -10.07 -2.28
CA GLY A 130 -24.23 -8.66 -2.61
C GLY A 130 -23.71 -7.65 -1.58
N HIS A 131 -23.41 -8.06 -0.34
CA HIS A 131 -22.92 -7.14 0.71
C HIS A 131 -21.51 -6.60 0.44
N LEU A 132 -21.32 -5.32 0.76
CA LEU A 132 -20.13 -4.52 0.42
C LEU A 132 -19.15 -4.37 1.60
N MET A 133 -17.85 -4.52 1.33
CA MET A 133 -16.76 -4.41 2.29
C MET A 133 -15.59 -3.63 1.67
N CYS A 134 -15.06 -2.62 2.35
CA CYS A 134 -13.83 -1.94 1.89
C CYS A 134 -12.62 -2.87 2.00
N ALA A 135 -11.59 -2.62 1.20
CA ALA A 135 -10.39 -3.44 1.15
C ALA A 135 -9.74 -3.66 2.54
N ALA A 136 -9.75 -2.65 3.41
CA ALA A 136 -9.23 -2.76 4.77
C ALA A 136 -10.05 -3.75 5.62
N CYS A 137 -11.37 -3.56 5.71
CA CYS A 137 -12.25 -4.43 6.49
C CYS A 137 -12.33 -5.86 5.93
N PHE A 138 -12.39 -6.03 4.60
CA PHE A 138 -12.32 -7.33 3.96
C PHE A 138 -11.02 -8.06 4.33
N THR A 139 -9.89 -7.36 4.28
CA THR A 139 -8.58 -7.91 4.68
C THR A 139 -8.55 -8.27 6.17
N HIS A 140 -9.14 -7.45 7.04
CA HIS A 140 -9.26 -7.73 8.47
C HIS A 140 -10.04 -9.02 8.75
N LEU A 141 -11.21 -9.20 8.10
CA LEU A 141 -12.04 -10.40 8.24
C LEU A 141 -11.30 -11.68 7.78
N LEU A 142 -10.55 -11.62 6.68
CA LEU A 142 -9.72 -12.74 6.22
C LEU A 142 -8.59 -13.07 7.22
N ALA A 143 -8.00 -12.03 7.83
CA ALA A 143 -6.96 -12.19 8.84
C ALA A 143 -7.52 -12.72 10.18
N ASP A 144 -8.71 -12.30 10.59
CA ASP A 144 -9.44 -12.84 11.75
C ASP A 144 -9.71 -14.33 11.60
N GLY A 145 -10.28 -14.75 10.47
CA GLY A 145 -10.52 -16.17 10.18
C GLY A 145 -9.22 -16.98 10.28
N ARG A 146 -8.11 -16.46 9.73
CA ARG A 146 -6.81 -17.13 9.81
C ARG A 146 -6.30 -17.27 11.25
N LEU A 147 -6.40 -16.22 12.06
CA LEU A 147 -5.96 -16.22 13.47
C LEU A 147 -6.80 -17.16 14.34
N ARG A 148 -8.13 -17.17 14.15
CA ARG A 148 -9.09 -17.96 14.96
C ARG A 148 -9.26 -19.41 14.46
N ASP A 149 -8.59 -19.76 13.38
CA ASP A 149 -8.75 -21.00 12.60
C ASP A 149 -10.18 -21.29 12.16
N GLN A 150 -10.81 -20.26 11.59
CA GLN A 150 -12.18 -20.28 11.12
C GLN A 150 -12.24 -19.81 9.67
N ILE A 151 -13.25 -20.30 8.94
CA ILE A 151 -13.57 -19.76 7.61
C ILE A 151 -14.06 -18.33 7.81
N ALA A 152 -13.45 -17.38 7.10
CA ALA A 152 -13.92 -16.00 7.13
C ALA A 152 -15.31 -15.92 6.49
N THR A 153 -16.25 -15.23 7.14
CA THR A 153 -17.63 -15.11 6.68
C THR A 153 -18.05 -13.64 6.58
N CYS A 154 -19.03 -13.36 5.71
CA CYS A 154 -19.63 -12.03 5.61
C CYS A 154 -20.38 -11.69 6.90
N PRO A 155 -20.17 -10.53 7.54
CA PRO A 155 -20.82 -10.19 8.82
C PRO A 155 -22.36 -10.18 8.70
N ASN A 156 -22.90 -9.72 7.56
CA ASN A 156 -24.34 -9.57 7.38
C ASN A 156 -25.07 -10.90 7.07
N CYS A 157 -24.59 -11.68 6.09
CA CYS A 157 -25.28 -12.90 5.62
C CYS A 157 -24.55 -14.22 5.94
N ARG A 158 -23.40 -14.17 6.60
CA ARG A 158 -22.58 -15.32 7.02
C ARG A 158 -22.09 -16.26 5.91
N VAL A 159 -22.30 -15.93 4.63
CA VAL A 159 -21.70 -16.65 3.49
C VAL A 159 -20.17 -16.59 3.58
N GLU A 160 -19.49 -17.66 3.14
CA GLU A 160 -18.03 -17.75 3.13
C GLU A 160 -17.40 -16.69 2.22
N ILE A 161 -16.39 -15.99 2.74
CA ILE A 161 -15.63 -14.98 2.00
C ILE A 161 -14.16 -15.36 1.91
N SER A 162 -13.62 -15.17 0.71
CA SER A 162 -12.23 -15.46 0.37
C SER A 162 -11.81 -14.57 -0.79
N LYS A 163 -10.51 -14.51 -1.09
CA LYS A 163 -9.98 -13.76 -2.24
C LYS A 163 -10.51 -14.25 -3.60
N SER A 164 -11.12 -15.43 -3.67
CA SER A 164 -11.72 -16.02 -4.87
C SER A 164 -13.25 -15.99 -4.87
N THR A 165 -13.91 -15.92 -3.72
CA THR A 165 -15.40 -15.89 -3.63
C THR A 165 -15.97 -14.49 -3.49
N ALA A 166 -15.19 -13.52 -2.99
CA ALA A 166 -15.57 -12.11 -2.98
C ALA A 166 -15.01 -11.39 -4.23
N SER A 167 -15.88 -10.71 -4.97
CA SER A 167 -15.51 -10.00 -6.21
C SER A 167 -15.19 -8.53 -5.94
N ARG A 168 -14.24 -7.94 -6.67
CA ARG A 168 -13.96 -6.49 -6.59
C ARG A 168 -14.99 -5.72 -7.41
N ASN A 169 -15.79 -4.86 -6.77
CA ASN A 169 -16.86 -4.13 -7.43
C ASN A 169 -16.39 -2.75 -7.93
N LEU A 170 -15.83 -2.74 -9.14
CA LEU A 170 -15.37 -1.51 -9.81
C LEU A 170 -16.49 -0.51 -10.12
N ALA A 171 -17.76 -0.93 -10.19
CA ALA A 171 -18.88 -0.03 -10.41
C ALA A 171 -19.17 0.81 -9.15
N VAL A 172 -19.15 0.17 -7.98
CA VAL A 172 -19.23 0.85 -6.67
C VAL A 172 -18.05 1.79 -6.46
N GLU A 173 -16.83 1.36 -6.80
CA GLU A 173 -15.64 2.24 -6.71
C GLU A 173 -15.78 3.50 -7.58
N LYS A 174 -16.22 3.35 -8.84
CA LYS A 174 -16.49 4.49 -9.72
C LYS A 174 -17.59 5.39 -9.18
N ALA A 175 -18.74 4.82 -8.78
CA ALA A 175 -19.85 5.60 -8.23
C ALA A 175 -19.46 6.37 -6.97
N ALA A 176 -18.75 5.75 -6.03
CA ALA A 176 -18.24 6.41 -4.83
C ALA A 176 -17.23 7.52 -5.16
N SER A 177 -16.43 7.37 -6.22
CA SER A 177 -15.44 8.37 -6.64
C SER A 177 -16.04 9.67 -7.23
N GLU A 178 -17.31 9.62 -7.67
CA GLU A 178 -18.06 10.76 -8.19
C GLU A 178 -18.87 11.49 -7.08
N LEU A 179 -19.02 10.89 -5.90
CA LEU A 179 -19.77 11.52 -4.80
C LEU A 179 -19.04 12.78 -4.29
N PRO A 180 -19.79 13.83 -3.91
CA PRO A 180 -19.20 15.04 -3.33
C PRO A 180 -18.60 14.74 -1.95
N SER A 181 -17.50 15.42 -1.65
CA SER A 181 -16.85 15.40 -0.34
C SER A 181 -16.17 16.75 -0.11
N GLU A 182 -16.24 17.25 1.12
CA GLU A 182 -15.68 18.56 1.50
C GLU A 182 -14.15 18.52 1.61
N CYS A 183 -13.51 19.58 1.13
CA CYS A 183 -12.08 19.84 1.35
C CYS A 183 -11.80 20.25 2.80
N GLN A 184 -10.89 19.52 3.46
CA GLN A 184 -10.54 19.70 4.88
C GLN A 184 -9.97 21.08 5.25
N PHE A 185 -9.60 21.90 4.24
CA PHE A 185 -9.00 23.22 4.43
C PHE A 185 -9.93 24.38 4.05
N CYS A 186 -10.79 24.22 3.04
CA CYS A 186 -11.63 25.31 2.53
C CYS A 186 -13.13 25.01 2.54
N ASN A 187 -13.55 23.83 3.01
CA ASN A 187 -14.93 23.37 3.18
C ASN A 187 -15.80 23.45 1.90
N LYS A 188 -15.17 23.49 0.73
CA LYS A 188 -15.85 23.40 -0.58
C LYS A 188 -15.97 21.94 -0.97
N GLU A 189 -17.10 21.58 -1.56
CA GLU A 189 -17.34 20.24 -2.09
C GLU A 189 -16.60 20.00 -3.41
N PHE A 190 -15.98 18.82 -3.53
CA PHE A 190 -15.42 18.32 -4.78
C PHE A 190 -15.77 16.83 -4.94
N PRO A 191 -15.87 16.31 -6.18
CA PRO A 191 -15.91 14.86 -6.41
C PRO A 191 -14.70 14.18 -5.77
N TYR A 192 -14.91 13.09 -5.04
CA TYR A 192 -13.87 12.41 -4.27
C TYR A 192 -12.59 12.13 -5.08
N LYS A 193 -12.73 11.69 -6.34
CA LYS A 193 -11.62 11.46 -7.30
C LYS A 193 -10.69 12.66 -7.54
N SER A 194 -11.17 13.88 -7.31
CA SER A 194 -10.44 15.13 -7.52
C SER A 194 -9.99 15.83 -6.25
N LEU A 195 -10.50 15.39 -5.08
CA LEU A 195 -10.32 16.04 -3.80
C LEU A 195 -8.85 16.05 -3.35
N GLU A 196 -8.16 14.90 -3.45
CA GLU A 196 -6.74 14.78 -3.07
C GLU A 196 -5.85 15.76 -3.87
N ARG A 197 -6.07 15.82 -5.19
CA ARG A 197 -5.35 16.72 -6.10
C ARG A 197 -5.63 18.20 -5.75
N HIS A 198 -6.87 18.52 -5.40
CA HIS A 198 -7.24 19.85 -4.93
C HIS A 198 -6.52 20.19 -3.63
N GLU A 199 -6.60 19.35 -2.60
CA GLU A 199 -5.99 19.57 -1.29
C GLU A 199 -4.46 19.70 -1.36
N GLN A 200 -3.80 18.92 -2.22
CA GLN A 200 -2.33 18.96 -2.36
C GLN A 200 -1.83 20.16 -3.16
N HIS A 201 -2.55 20.57 -4.23
CA HIS A 201 -1.98 21.48 -5.25
C HIS A 201 -2.81 22.75 -5.54
N GLU A 202 -4.13 22.71 -5.44
CA GLU A 202 -5.01 23.81 -5.92
C GLU A 202 -5.65 24.63 -4.79
N CYS A 203 -5.83 24.03 -3.63
CA CYS A 203 -6.48 24.66 -2.49
C CYS A 203 -5.66 25.85 -1.98
N GLN A 204 -6.30 27.02 -1.88
CA GLN A 204 -5.67 28.24 -1.39
C GLN A 204 -5.47 28.25 0.14
N GLU A 205 -6.24 27.41 0.85
CA GLU A 205 -6.17 27.22 2.30
C GLU A 205 -5.22 26.09 2.73
N ARG A 206 -4.62 25.35 1.77
CA ARG A 206 -3.73 24.24 2.12
C ARG A 206 -2.54 24.74 2.96
N PRO A 207 -2.18 24.08 4.07
CA PRO A 207 -1.04 24.47 4.88
C PRO A 207 0.27 24.30 4.12
N THR A 208 0.98 25.40 3.89
CA THR A 208 2.28 25.42 3.21
C THR A 208 3.37 25.99 4.12
N LYS A 209 4.64 25.81 3.74
CA LYS A 209 5.80 26.34 4.44
C LYS A 209 6.50 27.38 3.57
N CYS A 210 7.08 28.40 4.17
CA CYS A 210 7.92 29.38 3.47
C CYS A 210 9.12 28.69 2.79
N LYS A 211 9.54 29.12 1.59
CA LYS A 211 10.77 28.61 0.94
C LYS A 211 12.03 28.74 1.81
N TYR A 212 12.08 29.77 2.67
CA TYR A 212 13.17 30.00 3.63
C TYR A 212 13.11 29.09 4.87
N HIS A 213 12.23 28.09 4.92
CA HIS A 213 12.20 27.06 5.97
C HIS A 213 13.53 26.31 6.12
N ARG A 214 14.26 26.14 5.01
CA ARG A 214 15.60 25.53 4.97
C ARG A 214 16.65 26.31 5.78
N ILE A 215 16.45 27.62 5.99
CA ILE A 215 17.32 28.51 6.78
C ILE A 215 16.65 28.95 8.11
N GLY A 216 15.71 28.16 8.60
CA GLY A 216 15.09 28.35 9.92
C GLY A 216 13.75 29.08 9.96
N CYS A 217 13.16 29.47 8.83
CA CYS A 217 11.82 30.06 8.87
C CYS A 217 10.77 29.03 9.33
N GLN A 218 10.09 29.32 10.43
CA GLN A 218 9.07 28.43 11.00
C GLN A 218 7.64 28.73 10.51
N TRP A 219 7.47 29.75 9.65
CA TRP A 219 6.15 30.12 9.14
C TRP A 219 5.49 28.96 8.37
N ARG A 220 4.26 28.67 8.79
CA ARG A 220 3.34 27.72 8.17
C ARG A 220 1.95 28.35 8.15
N GLY A 221 1.37 28.50 6.96
CA GLY A 221 0.07 29.15 6.79
C GLY A 221 -0.62 28.75 5.48
N PRO A 222 -1.78 29.35 5.18
CA PRO A 222 -2.48 29.17 3.91
C PRO A 222 -1.58 29.46 2.71
N TYR A 223 -1.79 28.75 1.60
CA TYR A 223 -0.97 28.94 0.41
C TYR A 223 -1.03 30.38 -0.14
N HIS A 224 -2.22 31.01 -0.12
CA HIS A 224 -2.40 32.35 -0.66
C HIS A 224 -1.57 33.42 0.07
N GLU A 225 -1.35 33.28 1.38
CA GLU A 225 -0.51 34.18 2.19
C GLU A 225 0.99 34.01 1.93
N THR A 226 1.43 32.89 1.35
CA THR A 226 2.86 32.55 1.20
C THR A 226 3.64 33.65 0.48
N THR A 227 3.05 34.23 -0.57
CA THR A 227 3.72 35.27 -1.37
C THR A 227 3.94 36.55 -0.57
N GLU A 228 3.01 36.90 0.31
CA GLU A 228 3.13 38.07 1.19
C GLU A 228 4.16 37.81 2.30
N HIS A 229 4.07 36.65 2.96
CA HIS A 229 5.07 36.25 3.94
C HIS A 229 6.48 36.24 3.36
N GLU A 230 6.68 35.68 2.15
CA GLU A 230 8.00 35.58 1.54
C GLU A 230 8.63 36.93 1.17
N ARG A 231 7.82 37.95 0.83
CA ARG A 231 8.29 39.33 0.61
C ARG A 231 8.73 39.97 1.93
N ASN A 232 8.02 39.69 3.01
CA ASN A 232 8.22 40.28 4.34
C ASN A 232 9.12 39.41 5.25
N CYS A 233 9.63 38.29 4.77
CA CYS A 233 10.40 37.35 5.57
C CYS A 233 11.72 37.98 6.03
N SER A 234 12.03 37.87 7.33
CA SER A 234 13.29 38.37 7.89
C SER A 234 14.50 37.46 7.62
N HIS A 235 14.27 36.15 7.42
CA HIS A 235 15.34 35.16 7.28
C HIS A 235 16.36 35.42 6.16
N PRO A 236 15.99 35.93 4.96
CA PRO A 236 16.96 36.29 3.92
C PRO A 236 17.89 37.46 4.29
N LYS A 237 17.53 38.24 5.32
CA LYS A 237 18.30 39.39 5.81
C LYS A 237 19.08 39.10 7.10
N LYS A 238 18.89 37.91 7.68
CA LYS A 238 19.65 37.46 8.85
C LYS A 238 21.11 37.20 8.45
N SER A 239 22.02 37.47 9.39
CA SER A 239 23.42 37.09 9.26
C SER A 239 23.59 35.57 9.27
N GLY A 240 24.72 35.08 8.73
CA GLY A 240 25.05 33.65 8.75
C GLY A 240 24.98 33.06 10.16
N TYR A 241 25.52 33.77 11.16
CA TYR A 241 25.50 33.37 12.56
C TYR A 241 24.08 33.12 13.11
N GLU A 242 23.11 33.96 12.76
CA GLU A 242 21.71 33.82 13.22
C GLU A 242 20.95 32.66 12.54
N VAL A 243 21.44 32.13 11.42
CA VAL A 243 20.85 30.95 10.76
C VAL A 243 21.64 29.67 11.01
N MET A 244 22.89 29.73 11.48
CA MET A 244 23.72 28.56 11.79
C MET A 244 23.00 27.54 12.66
N ALA A 245 22.40 27.96 13.78
CA ALA A 245 21.70 27.04 14.69
C ALA A 245 20.53 26.29 14.02
N ALA A 246 19.85 26.92 13.05
CA ALA A 246 18.79 26.27 12.29
C ALA A 246 19.33 25.34 11.19
N LEU A 247 20.46 25.69 10.58
CA LEU A 247 21.16 24.84 9.62
C LEU A 247 21.74 23.59 10.29
N GLU A 248 22.42 23.74 11.44
CA GLU A 248 22.94 22.64 12.24
C GLU A 248 21.83 21.66 12.68
N ALA A 249 20.65 22.17 13.05
CA ALA A 249 19.49 21.34 13.37
C ALA A 249 18.94 20.58 12.15
N HIS A 250 18.88 21.21 10.97
CA HIS A 250 18.52 20.53 9.71
C HIS A 250 19.57 19.49 9.30
N ASP A 251 20.87 19.81 9.40
CA ASP A 251 21.97 18.92 9.06
C ASP A 251 22.05 17.72 10.01
N LEU A 252 21.80 17.92 11.31
CA LEU A 252 21.68 16.82 12.27
C LEU A 252 20.55 15.87 11.88
N LYS A 253 19.37 16.41 11.54
CA LYS A 253 18.24 15.60 11.09
C LYS A 253 18.52 14.87 9.78
N ILE A 254 19.12 15.53 8.80
CA ILE A 254 19.54 14.92 7.53
C ILE A 254 20.59 13.83 7.77
N LYS A 255 21.50 14.03 8.74
CA LYS A 255 22.51 13.03 9.14
C LYS A 255 21.88 11.82 9.83
N GLU A 256 20.84 12.02 10.63
CA GLU A 256 20.03 10.93 11.21
C GLU A 256 19.28 10.14 10.12
N GLU A 257 18.59 10.83 9.21
CA GLU A 257 17.91 10.21 8.06
C GLU A 257 18.89 9.42 7.16
N LYS A 258 20.10 9.96 6.92
CA LYS A 258 21.17 9.29 6.17
C LYS A 258 21.89 8.18 6.94
N LYS A 259 21.78 8.11 8.28
CA LYS A 259 22.51 7.12 9.10
C LYS A 259 22.19 5.69 8.68
N MET A 260 20.92 5.41 8.39
CA MET A 260 20.49 4.09 7.90
C MET A 260 21.08 3.75 6.53
N PHE A 261 21.19 4.73 5.63
CA PHE A 261 21.77 4.55 4.30
C PHE A 261 23.28 4.29 4.37
N ASN A 262 24.01 5.06 5.19
CA ASN A 262 25.43 4.83 5.43
C ASN A 262 25.69 3.45 6.04
N THR A 263 24.90 3.06 7.06
CA THR A 263 25.00 1.72 7.68
C THR A 263 24.77 0.61 6.65
N LEU A 264 23.86 0.81 5.70
CA LEU A 264 23.60 -0.15 4.62
C LEU A 264 24.75 -0.21 3.61
N ILE A 265 25.40 0.91 3.28
CA ILE A 265 26.63 0.93 2.46
C ILE A 265 27.77 0.19 3.18
N ASP A 266 27.99 0.45 4.47
CA ASP A 266 29.01 -0.24 5.27
C ASP A 266 28.74 -1.76 5.29
N LEU A 267 27.48 -2.18 5.40
CA LEU A 267 27.09 -3.59 5.28
C LEU A 267 27.40 -4.16 3.88
N LEU A 268 27.17 -3.39 2.81
CA LEU A 268 27.51 -3.83 1.45
C LEU A 268 29.02 -3.95 1.19
N SER A 269 29.89 -3.46 2.07
CA SER A 269 31.34 -3.68 1.96
C SER A 269 31.84 -5.03 2.52
N TYR A 270 31.00 -5.80 3.23
CA TYR A 270 31.41 -7.13 3.70
C TYR A 270 31.55 -8.11 2.53
N GLU A 271 32.55 -8.98 2.59
CA GLU A 271 32.79 -10.03 1.59
C GLU A 271 31.68 -11.10 1.58
N LYS A 272 31.17 -11.45 2.76
CA LYS A 272 30.21 -12.56 2.94
C LYS A 272 28.78 -12.02 3.09
N ILE A 273 28.16 -11.72 1.96
CA ILE A 273 26.76 -11.28 1.85
C ILE A 273 25.94 -12.38 1.16
N ILE A 274 24.78 -12.71 1.72
CA ILE A 274 23.82 -13.63 1.11
C ILE A 274 22.42 -13.02 1.17
N PHE A 275 21.68 -13.12 0.08
CA PHE A 275 20.24 -12.85 0.06
C PHE A 275 19.48 -14.11 -0.36
N ASN A 276 18.33 -14.35 0.27
CA ASN A 276 17.43 -15.45 -0.06
C ASN A 276 16.00 -14.92 -0.19
N ASP A 277 15.31 -15.28 -1.27
CA ASP A 277 13.87 -15.07 -1.40
C ASP A 277 13.13 -16.24 -0.74
N LEU A 278 12.47 -15.96 0.37
CA LEU A 278 11.88 -16.95 1.26
C LEU A 278 10.36 -16.80 1.33
N GLN A 279 9.68 -17.93 1.56
CA GLN A 279 8.26 -17.98 1.87
C GLN A 279 8.07 -18.59 3.25
N MET A 280 7.43 -17.86 4.17
CA MET A 280 6.91 -18.45 5.40
C MET A 280 5.53 -19.05 5.14
N LYS A 281 5.33 -20.28 5.61
CA LYS A 281 4.04 -20.98 5.58
C LYS A 281 3.44 -21.03 6.99
N PRO A 282 2.12 -20.87 7.15
CA PRO A 282 1.47 -20.96 8.44
C PRO A 282 1.49 -22.41 8.96
N TYR A 283 1.68 -22.56 10.27
CA TYR A 283 1.48 -23.81 11.00
C TYR A 283 0.92 -23.51 12.40
N ARG A 284 0.41 -24.51 13.10
CA ARG A 284 -0.13 -24.37 14.46
C ARG A 284 0.48 -25.38 15.41
N THR A 285 0.46 -25.07 16.70
CA THR A 285 0.84 -26.00 17.76
C THR A 285 -0.36 -26.80 18.27
N ASP A 286 -0.14 -28.04 18.70
CA ASP A 286 -1.15 -28.94 19.27
C ASP A 286 -1.52 -28.58 20.73
N GLU A 287 -1.27 -27.34 21.14
CA GLU A 287 -1.67 -26.80 22.44
C GLU A 287 -3.19 -26.58 22.50
N TYR A 288 -3.75 -26.61 23.73
CA TYR A 288 -5.18 -26.30 24.00
C TYR A 288 -5.66 -24.95 23.41
N VAL A 289 -4.73 -24.02 23.17
CA VAL A 289 -4.95 -22.83 22.35
C VAL A 289 -3.98 -22.89 21.15
N HIS A 290 -4.50 -23.30 19.99
CA HIS A 290 -3.73 -23.40 18.75
C HIS A 290 -3.16 -22.04 18.31
N LYS A 291 -1.91 -21.77 18.66
CA LYS A 291 -1.22 -20.53 18.28
C LYS A 291 -0.79 -20.61 16.81
N LEU A 292 -1.08 -19.56 16.05
CA LEU A 292 -0.62 -19.42 14.67
C LEU A 292 0.85 -18.98 14.65
N PHE A 293 1.70 -19.82 14.08
CA PHE A 293 3.09 -19.52 13.77
C PHE A 293 3.32 -19.57 12.26
N TYR A 294 4.45 -19.03 11.83
CA TYR A 294 4.90 -19.05 10.44
C TYR A 294 6.34 -19.55 10.40
N GLU A 295 6.68 -20.45 9.48
CA GLU A 295 8.05 -20.97 9.32
C GLU A 295 8.43 -21.04 7.85
N THR A 296 9.70 -20.76 7.53
CA THR A 296 10.26 -21.02 6.19
C THR A 296 10.67 -22.47 6.04
N ALA A 297 10.77 -22.95 4.80
CA ALA A 297 11.63 -24.11 4.54
C ALA A 297 13.07 -23.83 5.01
N ARG A 298 13.85 -24.89 5.26
CA ARG A 298 15.29 -24.76 5.51
C ARG A 298 15.96 -24.15 4.28
N PHE A 299 16.86 -23.20 4.50
CA PHE A 299 17.66 -22.59 3.45
C PHE A 299 19.15 -22.59 3.83
N SER A 300 20.01 -22.50 2.81
CA SER A 300 21.47 -22.49 3.00
C SER A 300 22.00 -21.06 3.01
N ALA A 301 22.86 -20.74 3.98
CA ALA A 301 23.66 -19.52 3.98
C ALA A 301 24.95 -19.76 4.79
N PHE A 302 26.09 -19.24 4.33
CA PHE A 302 27.40 -19.35 5.00
C PHE A 302 27.82 -20.79 5.33
N ASN A 303 27.49 -21.75 4.43
CA ASN A 303 27.69 -23.20 4.62
C ASN A 303 26.94 -23.81 5.82
N GLN A 304 25.89 -23.13 6.29
CA GLN A 304 25.05 -23.52 7.42
C GLN A 304 23.58 -23.59 6.97
N GLN A 305 22.75 -24.35 7.71
CA GLN A 305 21.32 -24.46 7.46
C GLN A 305 20.54 -23.57 8.42
N TRP A 306 19.60 -22.81 7.88
CA TRP A 306 18.85 -21.79 8.61
C TRP A 306 17.35 -21.95 8.39
N VAL A 307 16.58 -21.41 9.33
CA VAL A 307 15.12 -21.27 9.25
C VAL A 307 14.76 -19.89 9.79
N VAL A 308 13.78 -19.23 9.19
CA VAL A 308 13.12 -18.07 9.82
C VAL A 308 11.78 -18.53 10.38
N LYS A 309 11.57 -18.27 11.67
CA LYS A 309 10.30 -18.50 12.37
C LYS A 309 9.69 -17.15 12.71
N ALA A 310 8.37 -17.02 12.58
CA ALA A 310 7.65 -15.83 12.98
C ALA A 310 6.41 -16.18 13.81
N ARG A 311 6.06 -15.26 14.70
CA ARG A 311 4.88 -15.30 15.58
C ARG A 311 4.16 -13.97 15.51
N ILE A 312 2.85 -14.00 15.71
CA ILE A 312 2.01 -12.81 15.66
C ILE A 312 1.54 -12.49 17.08
N ASN A 313 1.70 -11.23 17.47
CA ASN A 313 1.23 -10.72 18.75
C ASN A 313 -0.31 -10.77 18.81
N ASN A 314 -0.85 -10.86 20.02
CA ASN A 314 -2.27 -10.97 20.28
C ASN A 314 -2.96 -12.17 19.58
N SER A 315 -2.43 -13.37 19.81
CA SER A 315 -3.11 -14.65 19.52
C SER A 315 -4.17 -15.02 20.56
N GLN A 316 -4.62 -14.07 21.38
CA GLN A 316 -5.65 -14.32 22.40
C GLN A 316 -7.04 -14.44 21.77
N ARG A 317 -7.93 -15.24 22.40
CA ARG A 317 -9.32 -15.36 21.96
C ARG A 317 -10.12 -14.07 22.20
N ASP A 318 -9.78 -13.33 23.26
CA ASP A 318 -10.51 -12.17 23.76
C ASP A 318 -10.43 -10.96 22.79
N PRO A 319 -11.54 -10.55 22.16
CA PRO A 319 -11.55 -9.42 21.24
C PRO A 319 -11.34 -8.05 21.91
N HIS A 320 -11.41 -7.96 23.25
CA HIS A 320 -11.42 -6.68 23.96
C HIS A 320 -10.04 -6.14 24.32
N GLN A 321 -8.96 -6.90 24.13
CA GLN A 321 -7.63 -6.50 24.63
C GLN A 321 -6.87 -5.54 23.68
N THR A 322 -6.72 -5.85 22.38
CA THR A 322 -6.32 -4.88 21.33
C THR A 322 -6.77 -5.35 19.93
N ASN A 323 -6.85 -4.44 18.95
CA ASN A 323 -6.94 -4.77 17.51
C ASN A 323 -5.59 -4.63 16.77
N GLU A 324 -4.50 -4.38 17.50
CA GLU A 324 -3.17 -4.17 16.94
C GLU A 324 -2.44 -5.50 16.76
N ARG A 325 -1.98 -5.74 15.52
CA ARG A 325 -1.30 -6.97 15.13
C ARG A 325 0.12 -6.64 14.73
N THR A 326 1.06 -7.22 15.46
CA THR A 326 2.50 -7.10 15.21
C THR A 326 3.04 -8.48 14.84
N ILE A 327 3.74 -8.60 13.72
CA ILE A 327 4.49 -9.82 13.41
C ILE A 327 5.93 -9.65 13.89
N THR A 328 6.43 -10.63 14.64
CA THR A 328 7.82 -10.72 15.09
C THR A 328 8.46 -11.96 14.49
N TYR A 329 9.74 -11.88 14.13
CA TYR A 329 10.47 -12.98 13.50
C TYR A 329 11.84 -13.19 14.14
N GLN A 330 12.33 -14.42 13.98
CA GLN A 330 13.50 -14.98 14.60
C GLN A 330 14.28 -15.75 13.53
N LEU A 331 15.57 -15.46 13.40
CA LEU A 331 16.49 -16.29 12.60
C LEU A 331 17.04 -17.41 13.49
N ILE A 332 16.98 -18.65 13.00
CA ILE A 332 17.37 -19.86 13.72
C ILE A 332 18.41 -20.63 12.89
N LEU A 333 19.55 -20.92 13.50
CA LEU A 333 20.58 -21.82 13.00
C LEU A 333 20.19 -23.27 13.33
N LYS A 334 20.13 -24.15 12.31
CA LYS A 334 19.74 -25.57 12.46
C LYS A 334 20.92 -26.54 12.41
N THR A 335 22.11 -26.08 11.99
CA THR A 335 23.36 -26.86 12.00
C THR A 335 24.23 -26.46 13.19
N LYS A 336 25.03 -27.40 13.71
CA LYS A 336 26.02 -27.07 14.74
C LYS A 336 27.13 -26.21 14.15
N THR A 337 27.49 -25.12 14.84
CA THR A 337 28.68 -24.32 14.52
C THR A 337 29.75 -24.51 15.60
N SER A 338 30.99 -24.74 15.17
CA SER A 338 32.17 -24.80 16.06
C SER A 338 32.80 -23.42 16.31
N THR A 339 32.42 -22.42 15.51
CA THR A 339 32.92 -21.04 15.62
C THR A 339 31.75 -20.07 15.79
N PRO A 340 31.84 -19.06 16.66
CA PRO A 340 30.83 -18.01 16.76
C PRO A 340 30.64 -17.26 15.43
N MET A 341 29.39 -16.96 15.07
CA MET A 341 29.03 -16.24 13.85
C MET A 341 28.22 -14.99 14.19
N SER A 342 28.84 -13.81 14.10
CA SER A 342 28.14 -12.53 14.20
C SER A 342 27.44 -12.22 12.88
N ILE A 343 26.12 -12.38 12.81
CA ILE A 343 25.30 -12.11 11.64
C ILE A 343 24.55 -10.79 11.81
N HIS A 344 24.63 -9.90 10.81
CA HIS A 344 23.57 -8.90 10.62
C HIS A 344 22.54 -9.42 9.63
N PHE A 345 21.25 -9.20 9.90
CA PHE A 345 20.17 -9.65 9.02
C PHE A 345 18.96 -8.73 9.06
N PHE A 346 18.22 -8.69 7.96
CA PHE A 346 16.96 -7.95 7.86
C PHE A 346 16.07 -8.45 6.73
N ALA A 347 14.77 -8.23 6.86
CA ALA A 347 13.79 -8.56 5.84
C ALA A 347 13.51 -7.35 4.93
N LEU A 348 13.38 -7.62 3.63
CA LEU A 348 12.99 -6.68 2.58
C LEU A 348 11.78 -7.23 1.81
N LYS A 349 11.16 -6.37 1.00
CA LYS A 349 10.19 -6.78 -0.03
C LYS A 349 10.85 -7.76 -1.01
N GLY A 350 10.30 -8.97 -1.12
CA GLY A 350 10.70 -9.95 -2.14
C GLY A 350 10.06 -9.69 -3.51
N PRO A 351 10.60 -10.27 -4.60
CA PRO A 351 10.12 -10.01 -5.97
C PRO A 351 8.67 -10.44 -6.21
N PHE A 352 8.20 -11.46 -5.48
CA PHE A 352 6.82 -11.97 -5.52
C PHE A 352 6.03 -11.58 -4.27
N SER A 353 6.29 -10.40 -3.71
CA SER A 353 5.66 -9.93 -2.48
C SER A 353 5.13 -8.51 -2.62
N ASP A 354 3.86 -8.31 -2.27
CA ASP A 354 3.25 -6.99 -2.08
C ASP A 354 3.46 -6.45 -0.66
N MET A 355 4.35 -7.06 0.14
CA MET A 355 4.70 -6.57 1.46
C MET A 355 5.35 -5.19 1.36
N LYS A 356 4.85 -4.22 2.13
CA LYS A 356 5.59 -3.00 2.43
C LYS A 356 6.29 -3.21 3.76
N VAL A 357 7.58 -2.96 3.81
CA VAL A 357 8.41 -3.10 5.00
C VAL A 357 9.50 -2.03 4.94
N SER A 358 9.73 -1.35 6.05
CA SER A 358 10.85 -0.44 6.22
C SER A 358 12.13 -1.26 6.47
N THR A 359 13.31 -0.72 6.19
CA THR A 359 14.55 -1.45 6.50
C THR A 359 14.93 -1.23 7.96
N GLN A 360 15.00 -2.30 8.76
CA GLN A 360 15.59 -2.28 10.11
C GLN A 360 16.58 -3.41 10.22
N ILE A 361 17.83 -3.07 10.55
CA ILE A 361 18.97 -3.99 10.60
C ILE A 361 19.06 -4.59 12.00
N TYR A 362 19.07 -5.92 12.10
CA TYR A 362 19.30 -6.64 13.35
C TYR A 362 20.68 -7.30 13.35
N LYS A 363 21.24 -7.49 14.55
CA LYS A 363 22.51 -8.17 14.77
C LYS A 363 22.32 -9.27 15.80
N HIS A 364 22.89 -10.45 15.56
CA HIS A 364 22.94 -11.51 16.54
C HIS A 364 24.21 -12.35 16.41
N GLU A 365 24.70 -12.90 17.52
CA GLU A 365 25.88 -13.77 17.57
C GLU A 365 25.47 -15.21 17.86
N PHE A 366 25.57 -16.05 16.83
CA PHE A 366 25.20 -17.47 16.90
C PHE A 366 26.39 -18.30 17.38
N THR A 367 26.18 -19.18 18.36
CA THR A 367 27.19 -20.08 18.94
C THR A 367 26.65 -21.51 19.03
N GLU A 368 27.43 -22.48 19.52
CA GLU A 368 26.92 -23.85 19.74
C GLU A 368 25.78 -23.90 20.78
N THR A 369 25.83 -23.04 21.81
CA THR A 369 24.82 -22.96 22.86
C THR A 369 23.68 -21.99 22.54
N ASN A 370 23.93 -21.03 21.64
CA ASN A 370 22.98 -19.99 21.25
C ASN A 370 22.71 -20.04 19.74
N THR A 371 21.78 -20.91 19.34
CA THR A 371 21.44 -21.16 17.93
C THR A 371 20.24 -20.36 17.44
N GLU A 372 19.54 -19.63 18.30
CA GLU A 372 18.37 -18.83 17.94
C GLU A 372 18.55 -17.37 18.34
N SER A 373 18.22 -16.46 17.42
CA SER A 373 18.20 -15.02 17.73
C SER A 373 17.01 -14.63 18.61
N ASP A 374 16.99 -13.38 19.08
CA ASP A 374 15.78 -12.81 19.69
C ASP A 374 14.64 -12.65 18.67
N TYR A 375 13.42 -12.47 19.18
CA TYR A 375 12.27 -12.10 18.34
C TYR A 375 12.28 -10.61 18.04
N TYR A 376 12.60 -10.27 16.80
CA TYR A 376 12.60 -8.89 16.31
C TYR A 376 11.27 -8.55 15.62
N VAL A 377 10.83 -7.30 15.75
CA VAL A 377 9.64 -6.80 15.06
C VAL A 377 9.91 -6.73 13.56
N LEU A 378 8.94 -7.12 12.72
CA LEU A 378 9.00 -6.77 11.31
C LEU A 378 8.49 -5.31 11.17
N PRO A 379 9.34 -4.36 10.74
CA PRO A 379 8.98 -2.94 10.69
C PRO A 379 8.04 -2.64 9.51
N LEU A 380 6.76 -2.97 9.67
CA LEU A 380 5.72 -2.63 8.72
C LEU A 380 5.40 -1.13 8.83
N PRO A 381 5.22 -0.39 7.72
CA PRO A 381 4.84 1.01 7.79
C PRO A 381 3.43 1.13 8.36
N ASP A 382 3.22 2.14 9.21
CA ASP A 382 1.91 2.41 9.77
C ASP A 382 0.89 2.77 8.67
N GLY A 383 -0.33 2.27 8.82
CA GLY A 383 -1.44 2.72 8.00
C GLY A 383 -1.78 4.20 8.28
N ILE A 384 -2.58 4.80 7.40
CA ILE A 384 -3.26 6.07 7.72
C ILE A 384 -4.07 5.83 9.00
N GLY A 385 -3.67 6.49 10.10
CA GLY A 385 -4.18 6.20 11.45
C GLY A 385 -3.17 5.61 12.44
N GLY A 386 -1.89 5.46 12.07
CA GLY A 386 -0.81 5.25 13.05
C GLY A 386 -0.68 3.84 13.64
N SER A 387 -1.20 2.81 12.97
CA SER A 387 -0.91 1.42 13.34
C SER A 387 -0.52 0.54 12.15
N GLY A 388 0.60 -0.18 12.29
CA GLY A 388 1.07 -1.23 11.38
C GLY A 388 0.15 -2.45 11.26
N SER A 389 -0.98 -2.47 12.00
CA SER A 389 -1.99 -3.53 11.95
C SER A 389 -2.56 -3.73 10.53
N SER A 390 -2.71 -2.66 9.74
CA SER A 390 -3.26 -2.74 8.38
C SER A 390 -2.41 -3.58 7.41
N GLU A 391 -1.09 -3.38 7.41
CA GLU A 391 -0.13 -4.16 6.63
C GLU A 391 -0.02 -5.59 7.16
N CYS A 392 0.00 -5.79 8.48
CA CYS A 392 0.01 -7.12 9.11
C CYS A 392 -1.24 -7.94 8.73
N ASN A 393 -2.41 -7.30 8.69
CA ASN A 393 -3.65 -7.92 8.21
C ASN A 393 -3.56 -8.33 6.74
N ARG A 394 -2.93 -7.52 5.87
CA ARG A 394 -2.73 -7.89 4.45
C ARG A 394 -1.84 -9.13 4.29
N MET A 395 -0.82 -9.26 5.13
CA MET A 395 0.04 -10.45 5.18
C MET A 395 -0.72 -11.69 5.68
N LEU A 396 -1.48 -11.56 6.76
CA LEU A 396 -2.31 -12.63 7.34
C LEU A 396 -3.38 -13.17 6.35
N ALA A 397 -3.96 -12.29 5.55
CA ALA A 397 -4.96 -12.65 4.53
C ALA A 397 -4.39 -13.48 3.36
N ASN A 398 -3.07 -13.64 3.24
CA ASN A 398 -2.43 -14.48 2.22
C ASN A 398 -2.29 -15.95 2.65
N LYS A 399 -2.00 -16.85 1.70
CA LYS A 399 -1.71 -18.26 1.98
C LYS A 399 -0.32 -18.47 2.62
N GLY A 400 0.61 -17.55 2.38
CA GLY A 400 1.95 -17.51 2.95
C GLY A 400 2.54 -16.10 2.84
N ILE A 401 3.68 -15.87 3.48
CA ILE A 401 4.36 -14.57 3.55
C ILE A 401 5.66 -14.67 2.75
N ASN A 402 5.71 -14.00 1.60
CA ASN A 402 6.92 -13.92 0.77
C ASN A 402 7.76 -12.71 1.20
N PHE A 403 9.06 -12.88 1.38
CA PHE A 403 9.99 -11.80 1.75
C PHE A 403 11.41 -12.13 1.25
N ARG A 404 12.26 -11.12 1.15
CA ARG A 404 13.69 -11.30 0.90
C ARG A 404 14.45 -11.14 2.21
N LEU A 405 15.21 -12.14 2.63
CA LEU A 405 16.11 -12.03 3.77
C LEU A 405 17.51 -11.65 3.24
N LEU A 406 18.09 -10.57 3.76
CA LEU A 406 19.52 -10.29 3.61
C LEU A 406 20.25 -10.72 4.88
N MET A 407 21.44 -11.30 4.71
CA MET A 407 22.33 -11.73 5.78
C MET A 407 23.78 -11.34 5.45
N PHE A 408 24.50 -10.87 6.47
CA PHE A 408 25.89 -10.43 6.40
C PHE A 408 26.66 -11.13 7.51
N LEU A 409 27.66 -11.93 7.16
CA LEU A 409 28.55 -12.57 8.14
C LEU A 409 29.74 -11.64 8.41
N LEU A 410 29.85 -11.16 9.65
CA LEU A 410 31.00 -10.39 10.10
C LEU A 410 32.16 -11.35 10.37
N ASN A 411 33.05 -11.44 9.39
CA ASN A 411 34.45 -11.75 9.69
C ASN A 411 35.05 -10.52 10.38
N LYS A 412 35.80 -10.71 11.45
CA LYS A 412 36.92 -9.82 11.81
C LYS A 412 38.18 -10.35 11.15
#